data_AF-A0A0G1Y6P4-F1
#
_entry.id   AF-A0A0G1Y6P4-F1
#
_cell.length_a   1.000
_cell.length_b   1.000
_cell.length_c   1.000
_cell.angle_alpha   90.00
_cell.angle_beta   90.00
_cell.angle_gamma   90.00
#
_symmetry.space_group_name_H-M   'P 1'
#
loop_
_entity.id
_entity.type
_entity.pdbx_description
1 polymer ?
#
loop_
_entity_poly.entity_id
_entity_poly.type
_entity_poly.pdbx_seq_one_letter_code
_entity_poly.pdbx_strand_id
1 'polypeptide(L)'
;MQTVSSFLGQIQTILDRVVPFIVGLAVFIVIWGIFTYLTHAANEEKRDEAKKYILWGVIGVFCMLSVWGFVNILYNSFTLERQIDGGKIPKVPRVESSGQDGALPYAPDDMFSPF
;
A
#
# COMPACT_ATOMS: atom_id res chain seq x y z
N MET A 1 -0.87 -17.99 -19.92
CA MET A 1 -1.25 -17.53 -18.56
C MET A 1 -1.51 -16.01 -18.53
N GLN A 2 -2.36 -15.48 -19.44
CA GLN A 2 -2.72 -14.04 -19.46
C GLN A 2 -4.16 -13.83 -19.02
N THR A 3 -5.06 -14.75 -19.35
CA THR A 3 -6.49 -14.61 -19.07
C THR A 3 -6.81 -14.55 -17.57
N VAL A 4 -6.16 -15.38 -16.74
CA VAL A 4 -6.39 -15.40 -15.29
C VAL A 4 -5.99 -14.07 -14.64
N SER A 5 -4.89 -13.47 -15.09
CA SER A 5 -4.42 -12.17 -14.60
C SER A 5 -5.36 -11.03 -15.01
N SER A 6 -5.93 -11.10 -16.22
CA SER A 6 -6.94 -10.13 -16.68
C SER A 6 -8.23 -10.21 -15.84
N PHE A 7 -8.70 -11.42 -15.51
CA PHE A 7 -9.86 -11.60 -14.65
C PHE A 7 -9.61 -11.09 -13.21
N LEU A 8 -8.43 -11.37 -12.64
CA LEU A 8 -8.06 -10.89 -11.31
C LEU A 8 -7.95 -9.36 -11.25
N GLY A 9 -7.35 -8.73 -12.26
CA GLY A 9 -7.23 -7.27 -12.33
C GLY A 9 -8.59 -6.57 -12.46
N GLN A 10 -9.52 -7.17 -13.20
CA GLN A 10 -10.87 -6.65 -13.36
C GLN A 10 -11.69 -6.75 -12.06
N ILE A 11 -11.54 -7.86 -11.32
CA ILE A 11 -12.17 -8.04 -10.00
C ILE A 11 -11.59 -7.07 -8.98
N GLN A 12 -10.26 -6.89 -8.93
CA GLN A 12 -9.64 -5.92 -8.02
C GLN A 12 -10.15 -4.50 -8.27
N THR A 13 -10.25 -4.09 -9.54
CA THR A 13 -10.74 -2.75 -9.90
C THR A 13 -12.18 -2.50 -9.43
N ILE A 14 -13.04 -3.52 -9.52
CA ILE A 14 -14.43 -3.44 -9.05
C ILE A 14 -14.45 -3.35 -7.51
N LEU A 15 -13.68 -4.20 -6.83
CA LEU A 15 -13.61 -4.23 -5.37
C LEU A 15 -13.06 -2.91 -4.79
N ASP A 16 -12.01 -2.34 -5.37
CA ASP A 16 -11.43 -1.06 -4.94
C ASP A 16 -12.40 0.11 -5.01
N ARG A 17 -13.39 0.04 -5.92
CA ARG A 17 -14.42 1.08 -6.05
C ARG A 17 -15.63 0.81 -5.16
N VAL A 18 -16.01 -0.46 -5.01
CA VAL A 18 -17.19 -0.89 -4.24
C VAL A 18 -16.92 -0.83 -2.74
N VAL A 19 -15.73 -1.18 -2.28
CA VAL A 19 -15.39 -1.17 -0.84
C VAL A 19 -15.56 0.22 -0.21
N PRO A 20 -14.93 1.31 -0.71
CA PRO A 20 -15.13 2.64 -0.13
C PRO A 20 -16.57 3.13 -0.25
N PHE A 21 -17.31 2.69 -1.28
CA PHE A 21 -18.73 3.00 -1.43
C PHE A 21 -19.59 2.37 -0.32
N ILE A 22 -19.39 1.08 -0.03
CA ILE A 22 -20.08 0.38 1.07
C ILE A 22 -19.67 0.96 2.43
N VAL A 23 -18.39 1.31 2.61
CA VAL A 23 -17.92 1.98 3.83
C VAL A 23 -18.63 3.32 4.03
N GLY A 24 -18.76 4.13 2.97
CA GLY A 24 -19.54 5.38 3.01
C GLY A 24 -21.00 5.15 3.42
N LEU A 25 -21.63 4.11 2.87
CA LEU A 25 -23.00 3.74 3.22
C LEU A 25 -23.13 3.24 4.67
N ALA A 26 -22.15 2.50 5.18
CA ALA A 26 -22.12 2.03 6.56
C ALA A 26 -21.99 3.19 7.56
N VAL A 27 -21.13 4.18 7.26
CA VAL A 27 -21.02 5.41 8.04
C VAL A 27 -22.35 6.18 8.03
N PHE A 28 -23.01 6.25 6.89
CA PHE A 28 -24.33 6.88 6.77
C PHE A 28 -25.40 6.21 7.65
N ILE A 29 -25.44 4.87 7.69
CA ILE A 29 -26.37 4.12 8.56
C ILE A 29 -26.09 4.40 10.04
N VAL A 30 -24.83 4.53 10.45
CA VAL A 30 -24.49 4.90 11.84
C VAL A 30 -24.99 6.30 12.18
N ILE A 31 -24.78 7.28 11.30
CA ILE A 31 -25.28 8.65 11.50
C ILE A 31 -26.81 8.65 11.65
N TRP A 32 -27.52 7.90 10.81
CA TRP A 32 -28.96 7.74 10.93
C TRP A 32 -29.35 7.09 12.27
N GLY A 33 -28.67 6.02 12.69
CA GLY A 33 -28.91 5.35 13.96
C GLY A 33 -28.78 6.29 15.17
N ILE A 34 -27.78 7.17 15.18
CA ILE A 34 -27.62 8.22 16.19
C ILE A 34 -28.79 9.22 16.15
N PHE A 35 -29.20 9.68 14.96
CA PHE A 35 -30.33 10.60 14.81
C PHE A 35 -31.64 10.02 15.33
N THR A 36 -31.91 8.74 15.04
CA THR A 36 -33.09 8.02 15.55
C THR A 36 -33.05 7.89 17.07
N TYR A 37 -31.88 7.65 17.67
CA TYR A 37 -31.73 7.62 19.13
C TYR A 37 -32.04 8.97 19.78
N LEU A 38 -31.52 10.07 19.21
CA LEU A 38 -31.72 11.41 19.75
C LEU A 38 -33.20 11.82 19.72
N THR A 39 -33.90 11.49 18.64
CA THR A 39 -35.33 11.81 18.47
C THR A 39 -36.26 11.01 19.38
N HIS A 40 -35.87 9.79 19.77
CA HIS A 40 -36.67 8.91 20.64
C HIS A 40 -36.27 8.97 22.12
N ALA A 41 -35.38 9.90 22.49
CA ALA A 41 -34.84 10.02 23.84
C ALA A 41 -35.89 10.33 24.94
N ALA A 42 -37.08 10.80 24.58
CA ALA A 42 -38.11 11.21 25.55
C ALA A 42 -38.97 10.05 26.12
N ASN A 43 -38.89 8.83 25.56
CA ASN A 43 -39.64 7.66 26.05
C ASN A 43 -38.68 6.59 26.60
N GLU A 44 -38.86 6.14 27.83
CA GLU A 44 -37.95 5.18 28.49
C GLU A 44 -37.89 3.81 27.78
N GLU A 45 -39.03 3.25 27.35
CA GLU A 45 -39.05 1.99 26.59
C GLU A 45 -38.29 2.12 25.26
N LYS A 46 -38.53 3.22 24.53
CA LYS A 46 -37.88 3.46 23.24
C LYS A 46 -36.40 3.80 23.39
N ARG A 47 -35.97 4.32 24.54
CA ARG A 47 -34.55 4.52 24.86
C ARG A 47 -33.81 3.20 24.97
N ASP A 48 -34.36 2.22 25.69
CA ASP A 48 -33.68 0.94 25.88
C ASP A 48 -33.61 0.12 24.59
N GLU A 49 -34.65 0.20 23.77
CA GLU A 49 -34.62 -0.37 22.43
C GLU A 49 -33.61 0.35 21.52
N ALA A 50 -33.60 1.68 21.52
CA ALA A 50 -32.67 2.47 20.70
C ALA A 50 -31.19 2.32 21.11
N LYS A 51 -30.91 2.10 22.41
CA LYS A 51 -29.55 1.74 22.88
C LYS A 51 -29.06 0.43 22.25
N LYS A 52 -29.92 -0.59 22.19
CA LYS A 52 -29.59 -1.89 21.58
C LYS A 52 -29.32 -1.73 20.08
N TYR A 53 -30.13 -0.92 19.39
CA TYR A 53 -29.90 -0.63 17.97
C TYR A 53 -28.59 0.11 17.71
N ILE A 54 -28.22 1.11 18.53
CA ILE A 54 -26.90 1.76 18.41
C ILE A 54 -25.79 0.75 18.65
N LEU A 55 -25.88 -0.06 19.70
CA LEU A 55 -24.84 -1.03 20.02
C LEU A 55 -24.60 -1.97 18.84
N TRP A 56 -25.66 -2.47 18.21
CA TRP A 56 -25.57 -3.31 17.02
C TRP A 56 -24.98 -2.57 15.82
N GLY A 57 -25.34 -1.30 15.61
CA GLY A 57 -24.77 -0.46 14.55
C GLY A 57 -23.28 -0.17 14.74
N VAL A 58 -22.86 0.13 15.99
CA VAL A 58 -21.46 0.38 16.34
C VAL A 58 -20.62 -0.88 16.16
N ILE A 59 -21.12 -2.05 16.59
CA ILE A 59 -20.44 -3.34 16.38
C ILE A 59 -20.27 -3.61 14.88
N GLY A 60 -21.29 -3.35 14.06
CA GLY A 60 -21.22 -3.51 12.61
C GLY A 60 -20.11 -2.67 11.97
N VAL A 61 -20.04 -1.39 12.31
CA VAL A 61 -18.98 -0.50 11.77
C VAL A 61 -17.60 -0.84 12.34
N PHE A 62 -17.51 -1.21 13.61
CA PHE A 62 -16.26 -1.63 14.22
C PHE A 62 -15.65 -2.84 13.49
N CYS A 63 -16.44 -3.89 13.23
CA CYS A 63 -15.96 -5.06 12.49
C CYS A 63 -15.54 -4.71 11.05
N MET A 64 -16.31 -3.84 10.36
CA MET A 64 -15.99 -3.40 8.99
C MET A 64 -14.65 -2.66 8.94
N LEU A 65 -14.45 -1.67 9.83
CA LEU A 65 -13.22 -0.89 9.92
C LEU A 65 -12.04 -1.73 10.41
N SER A 66 -12.28 -2.70 11.29
CA SER A 66 -11.24 -3.58 11.81
C SER A 66 -10.58 -4.37 10.68
N VAL A 67 -11.36 -5.03 9.81
CA VAL A 67 -10.78 -5.82 8.71
C VAL A 67 -10.09 -4.93 7.68
N TRP A 68 -10.73 -3.85 7.21
CA TRP A 68 -10.16 -2.99 6.17
C TRP A 68 -8.97 -2.16 6.69
N GLY A 69 -9.07 -1.60 7.89
CA GLY A 69 -8.01 -0.85 8.54
C GLY A 69 -6.80 -1.73 8.86
N PHE A 70 -7.03 -2.97 9.32
CA PHE A 70 -5.97 -3.94 9.55
C PHE A 70 -5.26 -4.30 8.24
N VAL A 71 -5.99 -4.62 7.17
CA VAL A 71 -5.39 -4.90 5.84
C VAL A 71 -4.55 -3.72 5.34
N ASN A 72 -5.04 -2.48 5.49
CA ASN A 72 -4.30 -1.29 5.07
C ASN A 72 -3.01 -1.09 5.88
N ILE A 73 -3.05 -1.33 7.19
CA ILE A 73 -1.86 -1.28 8.05
C ILE A 73 -0.86 -2.35 7.64
N LEU A 74 -1.31 -3.58 7.37
CA LEU A 74 -0.44 -4.66 6.91
C LEU A 74 0.19 -4.33 5.55
N TYR A 75 -0.60 -3.83 4.59
CA TYR A 75 -0.12 -3.43 3.28
C TYR A 75 0.98 -2.36 3.36
N ASN A 76 0.74 -1.32 4.17
CA ASN A 76 1.67 -0.21 4.33
C ASN A 76 2.92 -0.61 5.15
N SER A 77 2.78 -1.55 6.09
CA SER A 77 3.89 -1.99 6.95
C SER A 77 4.81 -3.01 6.26
N PHE A 78 4.28 -3.87 5.38
CA PHE A 78 5.09 -4.85 4.64
C PHE A 78 5.71 -4.30 3.36
N THR A 79 5.33 -3.08 2.95
CA THR A 79 6.18 -2.26 2.08
C THR A 79 7.36 -1.74 2.92
N LEU A 80 8.25 -2.64 3.30
CA LEU A 80 9.57 -2.23 3.75
C LEU A 80 10.21 -1.57 2.54
N GLU A 81 10.30 -0.26 2.61
CA GLU A 81 11.07 0.54 1.69
C GLU A 81 12.46 -0.10 1.59
N ARG A 82 12.72 -0.85 0.51
CA ARG A 82 14.09 -1.14 0.10
C ARG A 82 14.65 0.21 -0.34
N GLN A 83 15.04 1.05 0.62
CA GLN A 83 16.00 2.11 0.42
C GLN A 83 17.36 1.49 0.11
N ILE A 84 17.44 0.74 -0.99
CA ILE A 84 18.68 0.70 -1.75
C ILE A 84 18.66 2.02 -2.53
N ASP A 85 18.98 3.09 -1.82
CA ASP A 85 19.20 4.40 -2.37
C ASP A 85 20.35 4.28 -3.38
N GLY A 86 20.00 4.15 -4.67
CA GLY A 86 20.95 3.98 -5.76
C GLY A 86 21.96 5.14 -5.86
N GLY A 87 21.72 6.24 -5.14
CA GLY A 87 22.66 7.36 -4.99
C GLY A 87 23.79 7.10 -3.98
N LYS A 88 23.65 6.12 -3.07
CA LYS A 88 24.68 5.75 -2.08
C LYS A 88 25.58 4.61 -2.52
N ILE A 89 25.35 4.06 -3.71
CA ILE A 89 26.29 3.14 -4.33
C ILE A 89 27.45 4.00 -4.85
N PRO A 90 28.67 3.91 -4.28
CA PRO A 90 29.81 4.61 -4.84
C PRO A 90 29.99 4.15 -6.29
N LYS A 91 29.79 5.07 -7.24
CA LYS A 91 30.11 4.83 -8.64
C LYS A 91 31.61 4.73 -8.72
N VAL A 92 32.10 3.50 -8.77
CA VAL A 92 33.50 3.25 -9.09
C VAL A 92 33.81 3.99 -10.39
N PRO A 93 34.91 4.75 -10.45
CA PRO A 93 35.42 5.27 -11.70
C PRO A 93 35.48 4.13 -12.70
N ARG A 94 34.62 4.17 -13.71
CA ARG A 94 34.78 3.34 -14.89
C ARG A 94 36.00 3.92 -15.58
N VAL A 95 37.08 3.15 -15.63
CA VAL A 95 38.11 3.38 -16.64
C VAL A 95 37.37 3.17 -17.96
N GLU A 96 36.90 4.27 -18.56
CA GLU A 96 36.76 4.26 -20.01
C GLU A 96 38.14 3.87 -20.50
N SER A 97 38.22 2.74 -21.19
CA SER A 97 39.33 2.52 -22.11
C SER A 97 39.23 3.66 -23.11
N SER A 98 39.79 4.82 -22.77
CA SER A 98 40.04 5.92 -23.67
C SER A 98 40.98 5.36 -24.72
N GLY A 99 40.38 4.84 -25.78
CA GLY A 99 41.04 4.50 -27.02
C GLY A 99 41.56 5.75 -27.73
N GLN A 100 42.06 6.74 -26.99
CA GLN A 100 42.77 7.89 -27.55
C GLN A 100 43.53 8.77 -26.55
N ASP A 101 44.01 8.28 -25.40
CA ASP A 101 44.84 9.10 -24.51
C ASP A 101 46.24 8.50 -24.32
N GLY A 102 47.16 8.88 -25.22
CA GLY A 102 48.60 8.74 -25.01
C GLY A 102 49.17 7.39 -25.40
N ALA A 103 49.88 7.36 -26.53
CA ALA A 103 50.89 6.36 -26.82
C ALA A 103 51.75 6.11 -25.56
N LEU A 104 51.60 4.95 -24.91
CA LEU A 104 52.73 4.40 -24.21
C LEU A 104 53.79 4.18 -25.30
N PRO A 105 54.99 4.79 -25.18
CA PRO A 105 56.10 4.40 -26.02
C PRO A 105 56.19 2.88 -25.89
N TYR A 106 55.96 2.19 -27.00
CA TYR A 106 56.15 0.75 -27.10
C TYR A 106 57.50 0.46 -26.44
N ALA A 107 57.44 -0.21 -25.29
CA ALA A 107 58.64 -0.73 -24.66
C ALA A 107 59.31 -1.58 -25.73
N PRO A 108 60.56 -1.26 -26.13
CA PRO A 108 61.20 -1.98 -27.20
C PRO A 108 61.20 -3.47 -26.82
N ASP A 109 60.87 -4.29 -27.82
CA ASP A 109 60.71 -5.74 -27.81
C ASP A 109 61.97 -6.51 -27.40
N ASP A 110 63.04 -5.79 -27.06
CA ASP A 110 64.31 -6.28 -26.56
C ASP A 110 64.37 -6.40 -25.02
N MET A 111 63.37 -5.92 -24.27
CA MET A 111 63.36 -6.04 -22.80
C MET A 111 62.94 -7.42 -22.25
N PHE A 112 62.57 -8.38 -23.12
CA PHE A 112 62.33 -9.77 -22.71
C PHE A 112 63.17 -10.75 -23.54
N SER A 113 64.50 -10.62 -23.49
CA SER A 113 65.40 -11.70 -23.91
C SER A 113 65.74 -12.59 -22.70
N PRO A 114 65.25 -13.84 -22.64
CA PRO A 114 65.68 -14.81 -21.64
C PRO A 114 67.11 -15.30 -21.95
N PHE A 115 67.96 -15.34 -20.93
CA PHE A 115 68.91 -16.45 -20.83
C PHE A 115 68.12 -17.74 -20.59
#